data_AF-A0A915Y1N1-F1
#
_entry.id   AF-A0A915Y1N1-F1
#
_cell.length_a   1.000
_cell.length_b   1.000
_cell.length_c   1.000
_cell.angle_alpha   90.00
_cell.angle_beta   90.00
_cell.angle_gamma   90.00
#
_symmetry.space_group_name_H-M   'P 1'
#
loop_
_entity.id
_entity.type
_entity.pdbx_description
1 polymer ?
#
loop_
_entity_poly.entity_id
_entity_poly.type
_entity_poly.pdbx_seq_one_letter_code
_entity_poly.pdbx_strand_id
1 'polypeptide(L)'
;MSLLVRWLVFAALVVLAGAVAFEPLVMRTRATAALRAAAAPARTCLTRWAMLLTAVAFALEFVLRLLDSAATIRDIILFAVRMALLGGMVLVLRSGRDEPRVLITASAALILTQSLSSRSASQPAWVLPVLADWIHFSFAAVWLGGIAYFASVLVPLVLRQRRLLSDLGATIEKFSPLAIMSVLVLGLTGIMQSASFVGSFEALLNTDYGRALLAKTGLFAILIGFGAFHQFVIGPQLRAWRAQAQSSYEAARRFRVSIAAEAAVGALTLAAAAAMTVLPAANPGP
;
A
#
# COMPACT_ATOMS: atom_id res chain seq x y z
N MET A 1 -3.81 -3.43 22.57
CA MET A 1 -3.91 -3.00 21.15
C MET A 1 -4.72 -3.97 20.27
N SER A 2 -5.78 -3.51 19.63
CA SER A 2 -6.65 -4.35 18.78
C SER A 2 -6.11 -4.57 17.36
N LEU A 3 -6.42 -5.74 16.77
CA LEU A 3 -6.10 -6.09 15.38
C LEU A 3 -6.65 -5.06 14.38
N LEU A 4 -7.90 -4.64 14.59
CA LEU A 4 -8.61 -3.72 13.69
C LEU A 4 -7.88 -2.39 13.54
N VAL A 5 -7.35 -1.82 14.64
CA VAL A 5 -6.66 -0.53 14.61
C VAL A 5 -5.35 -0.63 13.86
N ARG A 6 -4.59 -1.71 14.06
CA ARG A 6 -3.35 -1.95 13.31
C ARG A 6 -3.60 -2.11 11.82
N TRP A 7 -4.63 -2.87 11.46
CA TRP A 7 -5.04 -3.02 10.07
C TRP A 7 -5.46 -1.68 9.46
N LEU A 8 -6.23 -0.86 10.19
CA LEU A 8 -6.66 0.46 9.74
C LEU A 8 -5.47 1.39 9.48
N VAL A 9 -4.48 1.42 10.39
CA VAL A 9 -3.24 2.19 10.19
C VAL A 9 -2.52 1.74 8.91
N PHE A 10 -2.37 0.43 8.71
CA PHE A 10 -1.71 -0.11 7.52
C PHE A 10 -2.46 0.23 6.24
N ALA A 11 -3.77 -0.01 6.20
CA ALA A 11 -4.60 0.29 5.04
C ALA A 11 -4.64 1.79 4.72
N ALA A 12 -4.78 2.65 5.72
CA ALA A 12 -4.82 4.10 5.52
C ALA A 12 -3.51 4.65 4.95
N LEU A 13 -2.35 4.19 5.47
CA LEU A 13 -1.04 4.57 4.94
C LEU A 13 -0.82 4.07 3.50
N VAL A 14 -1.22 2.82 3.20
CA VAL A 14 -1.14 2.27 1.85
C VAL A 14 -1.94 3.09 0.85
N VAL A 15 -3.20 3.42 1.20
CA VAL A 15 -4.06 4.23 0.33
C VAL A 15 -3.52 5.65 0.19
N LEU A 16 -3.02 6.26 1.27
CA LEU A 16 -2.44 7.61 1.24
C LEU A 16 -1.20 7.66 0.35
N ALA A 17 -0.22 6.80 0.61
CA ALA A 17 1.02 6.73 -0.16
C ALA A 17 0.74 6.40 -1.63
N GLY A 18 -0.17 5.45 -1.91
CA GLY A 18 -0.65 5.18 -3.25
C GLY A 18 -1.23 6.41 -3.93
N ALA A 19 -2.18 7.09 -3.28
CA ALA A 19 -2.86 8.26 -3.85
C ALA A 19 -1.90 9.42 -4.18
N VAL A 20 -0.86 9.64 -3.36
CA VAL A 20 0.13 10.71 -3.60
C VAL A 20 1.21 10.32 -4.61
N ALA A 21 1.62 9.04 -4.63
CA ALA A 21 2.71 8.58 -5.47
C ALA A 21 2.26 8.15 -6.88
N PHE A 22 1.00 7.72 -7.05
CA PHE A 22 0.56 7.09 -8.29
C PHE A 22 0.65 8.02 -9.51
N GLU A 23 0.10 9.23 -9.44
CA GLU A 23 0.18 10.19 -10.55
C GLU A 23 1.64 10.49 -10.95
N PRO A 24 2.52 10.96 -10.05
CA PRO A 24 3.86 11.36 -10.42
C PRO A 24 4.71 10.21 -10.96
N LEU A 25 4.50 8.98 -10.46
CA LEU A 25 5.26 7.81 -10.88
C LEU A 25 4.73 7.18 -12.18
N VAL A 26 3.42 7.23 -12.43
CA VAL A 26 2.77 6.43 -13.49
C VAL A 26 2.14 7.29 -14.58
N MET A 27 1.50 8.41 -14.22
CA MET A 27 0.57 9.13 -15.10
C MET A 27 1.12 10.43 -15.71
N ARG A 28 2.35 10.86 -15.38
CA ARG A 28 2.98 12.07 -15.95
C ARG A 28 3.54 11.85 -17.36
N THR A 29 2.76 11.24 -18.24
CA THR A 29 3.12 11.02 -19.64
C THR A 29 2.09 11.63 -20.58
N ARG A 30 2.46 11.84 -21.85
CA ARG A 30 1.50 12.29 -22.88
C ARG A 30 0.39 11.26 -23.12
N ALA A 31 0.71 9.97 -23.05
CA ALA A 31 -0.22 8.86 -23.29
C ALA A 31 -1.31 8.72 -22.22
N THR A 32 -1.10 9.32 -21.04
CA THR A 32 -2.01 9.24 -19.89
C THR A 32 -2.63 10.59 -19.54
N ALA A 33 -2.43 11.62 -20.36
CA ALA A 33 -2.77 13.00 -20.02
C ALA A 33 -4.28 13.22 -19.87
N ALA A 34 -5.10 12.63 -20.74
CA ALA A 34 -6.55 12.79 -20.68
C ALA A 34 -7.14 12.06 -19.46
N LEU A 35 -6.69 10.82 -19.20
CA LEU A 35 -7.07 10.09 -18.00
C LEU A 35 -6.60 10.78 -16.71
N ARG A 36 -5.38 11.32 -16.69
CA ARG A 36 -4.84 12.08 -15.54
C ARG A 36 -5.69 13.31 -15.23
N ALA A 37 -6.06 14.09 -16.26
CA ALA A 37 -6.91 15.26 -16.09
C ALA A 37 -8.32 14.86 -15.58
N ALA A 38 -8.92 13.83 -16.17
CA ALA A 38 -10.23 13.33 -15.77
C ALA A 38 -10.25 12.72 -14.35
N ALA A 39 -9.14 12.13 -13.91
CA ALA A 39 -8.99 11.54 -12.57
C ALA A 39 -8.67 12.57 -11.47
N ALA A 40 -8.29 13.81 -11.80
CA ALA A 40 -7.81 14.79 -10.83
C ALA A 40 -8.79 15.11 -9.68
N PRO A 41 -10.12 15.26 -9.91
CA PRO A 41 -11.07 15.49 -8.82
C PRO A 41 -11.18 14.28 -7.88
N ALA A 42 -11.31 13.08 -8.45
CA ALA A 42 -11.41 11.84 -7.69
C ALA A 42 -10.12 11.53 -6.91
N ARG A 43 -8.95 11.80 -7.51
CA ARG A 43 -7.64 11.70 -6.84
C ARG A 43 -7.56 12.63 -5.64
N THR A 44 -7.87 13.91 -5.82
CA THR A 44 -7.85 14.90 -4.73
C THR A 44 -8.78 14.48 -3.59
N CYS A 45 -9.97 13.99 -3.92
CA CYS A 45 -10.92 13.44 -2.95
C CYS A 45 -10.31 12.25 -2.19
N LEU A 46 -9.77 11.26 -2.92
CA LEU A 46 -9.14 10.07 -2.32
C LEU A 46 -7.97 10.45 -1.40
N THR A 47 -7.07 11.35 -1.83
CA THR A 47 -5.94 11.79 -0.99
C THR A 47 -6.43 12.46 0.30
N ARG A 48 -7.46 13.30 0.23
CA ARG A 48 -8.03 13.97 1.42
C ARG A 48 -8.64 12.97 2.41
N TRP A 49 -9.43 12.02 1.91
CA TRP A 49 -9.99 10.96 2.74
C TRP A 49 -8.92 10.05 3.32
N ALA A 50 -7.90 9.69 2.53
CA ALA A 50 -6.78 8.88 3.00
C ALA A 50 -5.98 9.58 4.10
N MET A 51 -5.74 10.89 3.99
CA MET A 51 -5.11 11.69 5.06
C MET A 51 -5.97 11.71 6.32
N LEU A 52 -7.28 11.94 6.19
CA LEU A 52 -8.20 11.95 7.34
C LEU A 52 -8.22 10.57 8.02
N LEU A 53 -8.38 9.49 7.26
CA LEU A 53 -8.35 8.13 7.79
C LEU A 53 -7.01 7.81 8.47
N THR A 54 -5.89 8.26 7.90
CA THR A 54 -4.57 8.09 8.50
C THR A 54 -4.47 8.85 9.83
N ALA A 55 -4.97 10.09 9.89
CA ALA A 55 -5.00 10.88 11.11
C ALA A 55 -5.84 10.20 12.20
N VAL A 56 -7.04 9.74 11.86
CA VAL A 56 -7.95 9.04 12.77
C VAL A 56 -7.35 7.73 13.25
N ALA A 57 -6.73 6.95 12.36
CA ALA A 57 -6.08 5.69 12.71
C ALA A 57 -4.93 5.88 13.70
N PHE A 58 -4.08 6.88 13.48
CA PHE A 58 -3.00 7.22 14.42
C PHE A 58 -3.51 7.75 15.75
N ALA A 59 -4.55 8.60 15.74
CA ALA A 59 -5.16 9.09 16.97
C ALA A 59 -5.77 7.95 17.78
N LEU A 60 -6.48 7.03 17.13
CA LEU A 60 -7.07 5.87 17.77
C LEU A 60 -6.00 4.93 18.35
N GLU A 61 -4.93 4.65 17.60
CA GLU A 61 -3.80 3.86 18.10
C GLU A 61 -3.16 4.51 19.33
N PHE A 62 -2.93 5.82 19.29
CA PHE A 62 -2.33 6.56 20.40
C PHE A 62 -3.24 6.60 21.64
N VAL A 63 -4.53 6.87 21.47
CA VAL A 63 -5.52 6.87 22.57
C VAL A 63 -5.60 5.49 23.22
N LEU A 64 -5.63 4.41 22.43
CA LEU A 64 -5.65 3.06 23.01
C LEU A 64 -4.38 2.76 23.82
N ARG A 65 -3.21 3.24 23.38
CA ARG A 65 -1.97 3.11 24.18
C ARG A 65 -2.03 3.90 25.49
N LEU A 66 -2.63 5.09 25.48
CA LEU A 66 -2.83 5.87 26.69
C LEU A 66 -3.77 5.14 27.67
N LEU A 67 -4.89 4.62 27.17
CA LEU A 67 -5.86 3.88 27.98
C LEU A 67 -5.27 2.58 28.54
N ASP A 68 -4.45 1.88 27.75
CA ASP A 68 -3.72 0.66 28.16
C ASP A 68 -2.53 0.99 29.10
N SER A 69 -2.32 2.25 29.49
CA SER A 69 -1.14 2.72 30.26
C SER A 69 0.21 2.29 29.65
N ALA A 70 0.25 2.10 28.33
CA ALA A 70 1.37 1.57 27.56
C ALA A 70 2.07 2.65 26.72
N ALA A 71 1.62 3.90 26.79
CA ALA A 71 2.20 5.01 26.04
C ALA A 71 3.54 5.44 26.62
N THR A 72 4.56 5.47 25.78
CA THR A 72 5.91 5.95 26.12
C THR A 72 6.13 7.38 25.60
N ILE A 73 7.18 8.06 26.08
CA ILE A 73 7.61 9.36 25.54
C ILE A 73 7.86 9.27 24.02
N ARG A 74 8.44 8.15 23.56
CA ARG A 74 8.65 7.88 22.13
C ARG A 74 7.33 7.86 21.37
N ASP A 75 6.28 7.23 21.91
CA ASP A 75 4.97 7.20 21.26
C ASP A 75 4.35 8.60 21.16
N ILE A 76 4.51 9.44 22.18
CA ILE A 76 4.05 10.85 22.19
C ILE A 76 4.76 11.65 21.09
N ILE A 77 6.09 11.54 21.00
CA ILE A 77 6.89 12.24 19.99
C ILE A 77 6.49 11.78 18.58
N LEU A 78 6.40 10.47 18.35
CA LEU A 78 6.01 9.94 17.04
C LEU A 78 4.59 10.35 16.65
N PHE A 79 3.65 10.38 17.59
CA PHE A 79 2.30 10.90 17.34
C PHE A 79 2.31 12.37 16.92
N ALA A 80 3.05 13.22 17.64
CA ALA A 80 3.19 14.64 17.30
C ALA A 80 3.81 14.83 15.91
N VAL A 81 4.87 14.08 15.58
CA VAL A 81 5.51 14.10 14.25
C VAL A 81 4.53 13.68 13.16
N ARG A 82 3.74 12.61 13.37
CA ARG A 82 2.72 12.16 12.41
C ARG A 82 1.68 13.24 12.14
N MET A 83 1.19 13.90 13.18
CA MET A 83 0.21 14.99 13.04
C MET A 83 0.81 16.21 12.33
N ALA A 84 2.07 16.56 12.63
CA ALA A 84 2.78 17.64 11.96
C ALA A 84 2.98 17.35 10.45
N LEU A 85 3.37 16.12 10.10
CA LEU A 85 3.52 15.69 8.71
C LEU A 85 2.19 15.75 7.95
N LEU A 86 1.10 15.23 8.54
CA LEU A 86 -0.24 15.30 7.94
C LEU A 86 -0.71 16.76 7.79
N GLY A 87 -0.48 17.60 8.80
CA GLY A 87 -0.77 19.03 8.74
C GLY A 87 0.00 19.73 7.61
N GLY A 88 1.30 19.44 7.46
CA GLY A 88 2.13 19.93 6.37
C GLY A 88 1.61 19.51 4.99
N MET A 89 1.20 18.24 4.83
CA MET A 89 0.58 17.76 3.59
C MET A 89 -0.71 18.51 3.26
N VAL A 90 -1.54 18.80 4.27
CA VAL A 90 -2.77 19.60 4.09
C VAL A 90 -2.43 21.03 3.64
N LEU A 91 -1.41 21.66 4.21
CA LEU A 91 -0.98 23.01 3.81
C LEU A 91 -0.47 23.03 2.37
N VAL A 92 0.34 22.04 1.97
CA VAL A 92 0.80 21.89 0.58
C VAL A 92 -0.38 21.76 -0.37
N LEU A 93 -1.35 20.88 -0.07
CA LEU A 93 -2.54 20.69 -0.90
C LEU A 93 -3.45 21.92 -0.96
N ARG A 94 -3.51 22.73 0.11
CA ARG A 94 -4.27 24.00 0.14
C ARG A 94 -3.56 25.11 -0.63
N SER A 95 -2.23 25.09 -0.72
CA SER A 95 -1.46 26.09 -1.45
C SER A 95 -1.70 26.07 -2.98
N GLY A 96 -2.27 24.98 -3.50
CA GLY A 96 -2.47 24.76 -4.94
C GLY A 96 -1.18 24.47 -5.72
N ARG A 97 -0.03 24.42 -5.05
CA ARG A 97 1.27 24.11 -5.68
C ARG A 97 1.37 22.62 -6.03
N ASP A 98 1.87 22.33 -7.22
CA ASP A 98 2.17 20.95 -7.64
C ASP A 98 3.52 20.49 -7.08
N GLU A 99 3.51 20.07 -5.81
CA GLU A 99 4.70 19.63 -5.07
C GLU A 99 4.66 18.12 -4.75
N PRO A 100 4.64 17.24 -5.77
CA PRO A 100 4.50 15.79 -5.55
C PRO A 100 5.65 15.21 -4.73
N ARG A 101 6.87 15.77 -4.87
CA ARG A 101 8.05 15.32 -4.13
C ARG A 101 7.86 15.51 -2.63
N VAL A 102 7.29 16.64 -2.22
CA VAL A 102 7.03 16.92 -0.79
C VAL A 102 6.00 15.94 -0.24
N LEU A 103 4.92 15.67 -0.99
CA LEU A 103 3.88 14.73 -0.55
C LEU A 103 4.38 13.28 -0.48
N ILE A 104 5.19 12.84 -1.46
CA ILE A 104 5.82 11.51 -1.45
C ILE A 104 6.76 11.39 -0.26
N THR A 105 7.66 12.36 -0.06
CA THR A 105 8.59 12.36 1.07
C THR A 105 7.88 12.36 2.40
N ALA A 106 6.82 13.17 2.57
CA ALA A 106 6.00 13.18 3.77
C ALA A 106 5.32 11.82 4.00
N SER A 107 4.77 11.20 2.95
CA SER A 107 4.16 9.86 3.07
C SER A 107 5.18 8.78 3.44
N ALA A 108 6.39 8.82 2.86
CA ALA A 108 7.47 7.91 3.19
C ALA A 108 7.96 8.11 4.65
N ALA A 109 8.02 9.37 5.11
CA ALA A 109 8.32 9.70 6.50
C ALA A 109 7.23 9.19 7.46
N LEU A 110 5.95 9.28 7.10
CA LEU A 110 4.86 8.67 7.89
C LEU A 110 5.05 7.15 8.03
N ILE A 111 5.39 6.45 6.94
CA ILE A 111 5.70 5.01 6.98
C ILE A 111 6.92 4.75 7.86
N LEU A 112 7.97 5.58 7.80
CA LEU A 112 9.14 5.44 8.66
C LEU A 112 8.78 5.59 10.15
N THR A 113 7.91 6.55 10.49
CA THR A 113 7.44 6.67 11.89
C THR A 113 6.67 5.42 12.32
N GLN A 114 6.01 4.70 11.41
CA GLN A 114 5.36 3.44 11.73
C GLN A 114 6.41 2.35 12.03
N SER A 115 7.46 2.25 11.23
CA SER A 115 8.56 1.32 11.46
C SER A 115 9.35 1.62 12.73
N LEU A 116 9.52 2.89 13.09
CA LEU A 116 10.11 3.30 14.38
C LEU A 116 9.24 2.95 15.60
N SER A 117 7.95 2.68 15.40
CA SER A 117 7.02 2.21 16.43
C SER A 117 6.78 0.69 16.39
N SER A 118 7.40 -0.01 15.45
CA SER A 118 7.23 -1.45 15.25
C SER A 118 8.20 -2.27 16.12
N ARG A 119 8.01 -3.58 16.16
CA ARG A 119 8.89 -4.49 16.92
C ARG A 119 10.33 -4.49 16.39
N SER A 120 10.54 -4.08 15.14
CA SER A 120 11.87 -3.91 14.56
C SER A 120 12.71 -2.88 15.34
N ALA A 121 12.07 -1.86 15.90
CA ALA A 121 12.72 -0.83 16.72
C ALA A 121 13.09 -1.31 18.14
N SER A 122 12.70 -2.53 18.52
CA SER A 122 13.02 -3.14 19.81
C SER A 122 14.18 -4.15 19.73
N GLN A 123 14.75 -4.39 18.55
CA GLN A 123 15.88 -5.32 18.39
C GLN A 123 17.23 -4.68 18.79
N PRO A 124 18.22 -5.44 19.28
CA PRO A 124 19.52 -4.91 19.70
C PRO A 124 20.26 -4.10 18.60
N ALA A 125 20.16 -4.52 17.33
CA ALA A 125 20.70 -3.83 16.16
C ALA A 125 19.57 -3.18 15.32
N TRP A 126 18.69 -2.42 15.96
CA TRP A 126 17.42 -1.94 15.42
C TRP A 126 17.46 -1.19 14.08
N VAL A 127 18.58 -0.58 13.70
CA VAL A 127 18.66 0.25 12.47
C VAL A 127 18.33 -0.57 11.22
N LEU A 128 18.99 -1.71 11.02
CA LEU A 128 18.77 -2.53 9.82
C LEU A 128 17.36 -3.16 9.77
N PRO A 129 16.81 -3.74 10.86
CA PRO A 129 15.42 -4.19 10.93
C PRO A 129 14.41 -3.08 10.65
N VAL A 130 14.61 -1.87 11.19
CA VAL A 130 13.71 -0.73 10.93
C VAL A 130 13.78 -0.29 9.47
N LEU A 131 14.98 -0.25 8.87
CA LEU A 131 15.12 0.06 7.45
C LEU A 131 14.48 -1.01 6.57
N ALA A 132 14.63 -2.30 6.90
CA ALA A 132 14.01 -3.39 6.17
C ALA A 132 12.47 -3.33 6.27
N ASP A 133 11.93 -3.06 7.45
CA ASP A 133 10.48 -2.86 7.67
C ASP A 133 9.97 -1.63 6.91
N TRP A 134 10.69 -0.51 6.96
CA TRP A 134 10.34 0.72 6.25
C TRP A 134 10.35 0.54 4.72
N ILE A 135 11.38 -0.11 4.18
CA ILE A 135 11.48 -0.45 2.75
C ILE A 135 10.35 -1.40 2.37
N HIS A 136 10.15 -2.49 3.12
CA HIS A 136 9.06 -3.44 2.87
C HIS A 136 7.72 -2.72 2.81
N PHE A 137 7.42 -1.91 3.82
CA PHE A 137 6.11 -1.26 3.90
C PHE A 137 5.94 -0.16 2.84
N SER A 138 7.00 0.57 2.50
CA SER A 138 6.97 1.57 1.41
C SER A 138 6.67 0.93 0.06
N PHE A 139 7.29 -0.21 -0.26
CA PHE A 139 7.05 -0.92 -1.52
C PHE A 139 5.68 -1.62 -1.55
N ALA A 140 5.20 -2.11 -0.40
CA ALA A 140 3.83 -2.58 -0.26
C ALA A 140 2.83 -1.43 -0.49
N ALA A 141 3.11 -0.24 0.03
CA ALA A 141 2.27 0.93 -0.14
C ALA A 141 2.21 1.43 -1.59
N VAL A 142 3.34 1.42 -2.31
CA VAL A 142 3.37 1.75 -3.76
C VAL A 142 2.54 0.74 -4.55
N TRP A 143 2.71 -0.56 -4.30
CA TRP A 143 2.02 -1.60 -5.07
C TRP A 143 0.54 -1.71 -4.73
N LEU A 144 0.21 -1.97 -3.46
CA LEU A 144 -1.18 -2.14 -3.01
C LEU A 144 -1.96 -0.81 -3.07
N GLY A 145 -1.29 0.32 -2.84
CA GLY A 145 -1.89 1.64 -2.99
C GLY A 145 -2.18 1.97 -4.45
N GLY A 146 -1.34 1.51 -5.39
CA GLY A 146 -1.61 1.60 -6.82
C GLY A 146 -2.78 0.73 -7.26
N ILE A 147 -2.88 -0.50 -6.76
CA ILE A 147 -4.04 -1.38 -6.96
C ILE A 147 -5.33 -0.71 -6.45
N ALA A 148 -5.29 -0.15 -5.23
CA ALA A 148 -6.42 0.59 -4.67
C ALA A 148 -6.78 1.82 -5.53
N TYR A 149 -5.80 2.52 -6.08
CA TYR A 149 -6.02 3.65 -6.99
C TYR A 149 -6.68 3.21 -8.32
N PHE A 150 -6.23 2.10 -8.92
CA PHE A 150 -6.89 1.52 -10.09
C PHE A 150 -8.35 1.16 -9.78
N ALA A 151 -8.58 0.43 -8.69
CA ALA A 151 -9.90 -0.07 -8.31
C ALA A 151 -10.90 1.05 -7.98
N SER A 152 -10.45 2.11 -7.29
CA SER A 152 -11.33 3.16 -6.78
C SER A 152 -11.46 4.38 -7.70
N VAL A 153 -10.44 4.69 -8.51
CA VAL A 153 -10.41 5.89 -9.35
C VAL A 153 -10.45 5.55 -10.82
N LEU A 154 -9.44 4.84 -11.33
CA LEU A 154 -9.22 4.74 -12.78
C LEU A 154 -10.24 3.84 -13.48
N VAL A 155 -10.50 2.66 -12.93
CA VAL A 155 -11.41 1.70 -13.58
C VAL A 155 -12.86 2.19 -13.58
N PRO A 156 -13.42 2.72 -12.48
CA PRO A 156 -14.76 3.32 -12.51
C PRO A 156 -14.89 4.47 -13.51
N LEU A 157 -13.85 5.31 -13.62
CA LEU A 157 -13.82 6.44 -14.54
C LEU A 157 -13.81 6.00 -16.00
N VAL A 158 -12.96 5.04 -16.36
CA VAL A 158 -12.81 4.55 -17.73
C VAL A 158 -14.05 3.78 -18.19
N LEU A 159 -14.71 3.04 -17.29
CA LEU A 159 -15.97 2.36 -17.62
C LEU A 159 -17.12 3.35 -17.91
N ARG A 160 -17.09 4.55 -17.32
CA ARG A 160 -18.02 5.65 -17.64
C ARG A 160 -17.61 6.42 -18.89
N GLN A 161 -16.31 6.57 -19.15
CA GLN A 161 -15.75 7.31 -20.27
C GLN A 161 -14.88 6.42 -21.16
N ARG A 162 -15.52 5.61 -22.01
CA ARG A 162 -14.83 4.60 -22.85
C ARG A 162 -13.70 5.14 -23.72
N ARG A 163 -13.71 6.44 -24.06
CA ARG A 163 -12.62 7.13 -24.77
C ARG A 163 -11.27 7.08 -24.04
N LEU A 164 -11.26 6.79 -22.74
CA LEU A 164 -10.06 6.72 -21.90
C LEU A 164 -9.45 5.32 -21.80
N LEU A 165 -9.99 4.32 -22.53
CA LEU A 165 -9.53 2.93 -22.47
C LEU A 165 -8.06 2.75 -22.91
N SER A 166 -7.62 3.49 -23.92
CA SER A 166 -6.21 3.48 -24.36
C SER A 166 -5.27 4.01 -23.27
N ASP A 167 -5.66 5.10 -22.60
CA ASP A 167 -4.89 5.70 -21.51
C ASP A 167 -4.78 4.75 -20.31
N LEU A 168 -5.82 3.95 -20.05
CA LEU A 168 -5.79 2.91 -19.02
C LEU A 168 -4.75 1.83 -19.33
N GLY A 169 -4.72 1.34 -20.57
CA GLY A 169 -3.71 0.38 -21.04
C GLY A 169 -2.29 0.93 -20.86
N ALA A 170 -2.05 2.18 -21.29
CA ALA A 170 -0.76 2.84 -21.10
C ALA A 170 -0.39 3.04 -19.62
N THR A 171 -1.38 3.30 -18.75
CA THR A 171 -1.18 3.42 -17.31
C THR A 171 -0.78 2.09 -16.68
N ILE A 172 -1.40 0.98 -17.08
CA ILE A 172 -1.03 -0.37 -16.63
C ILE A 172 0.42 -0.67 -16.99
N GLU A 173 0.83 -0.42 -18.25
CA GLU A 173 2.22 -0.64 -18.69
C GLU A 173 3.25 0.16 -17.89
N LYS A 174 2.91 1.38 -17.49
CA LYS A 174 3.79 2.22 -16.66
C LYS A 174 3.84 1.76 -15.21
N PHE A 175 2.75 1.16 -14.70
CA PHE A 175 2.70 0.62 -13.37
C PHE A 175 3.42 -0.73 -13.24
N SER A 176 3.42 -1.56 -14.30
CA SER A 176 3.97 -2.92 -14.25
C SER A 176 5.43 -3.01 -13.77
N PRO A 177 6.38 -2.17 -14.22
CA PRO A 177 7.75 -2.20 -13.69
C PRO A 177 7.83 -1.87 -12.19
N LEU A 178 6.98 -0.96 -11.70
CA LEU A 178 6.91 -0.63 -10.27
C LEU A 178 6.36 -1.81 -9.47
N ALA A 179 5.31 -2.47 -9.97
CA ALA A 179 4.73 -3.65 -9.34
C ALA A 179 5.76 -4.81 -9.29
N ILE A 180 6.48 -5.07 -10.38
CA ILE A 180 7.54 -6.11 -10.42
C ILE A 180 8.66 -5.77 -9.42
N MET A 181 9.12 -4.52 -9.39
CA MET A 181 10.12 -4.07 -8.41
C MET A 181 9.62 -4.26 -6.98
N SER A 182 8.36 -3.89 -6.69
CA SER A 182 7.74 -4.14 -5.39
C SER A 182 7.71 -5.61 -5.03
N VAL A 183 7.34 -6.50 -5.95
CA VAL A 183 7.34 -7.95 -5.69
C VAL A 183 8.74 -8.44 -5.29
N LEU A 184 9.78 -8.03 -6.02
CA LEU A 184 11.17 -8.43 -5.72
C LEU A 184 11.62 -7.90 -4.36
N VAL A 185 11.40 -6.62 -4.07
CA VAL A 185 11.77 -6.00 -2.80
C VAL A 185 11.00 -6.61 -1.63
N LEU A 186 9.70 -6.85 -1.78
CA LEU A 186 8.85 -7.46 -0.76
C LEU A 186 9.26 -8.91 -0.48
N GLY A 187 9.61 -9.67 -1.52
CA GLY A 187 10.14 -11.03 -1.37
C GLY A 187 11.44 -11.03 -0.55
N LEU A 188 12.41 -10.21 -0.95
CA LEU A 188 13.71 -10.14 -0.28
C LEU A 188 13.58 -9.66 1.18
N THR A 189 12.92 -8.52 1.39
CA THR A 189 12.73 -7.96 2.74
C THR A 189 11.82 -8.82 3.60
N GLY A 190 10.88 -9.55 3.01
CA GLY A 190 10.03 -10.52 3.70
C GLY A 190 10.82 -11.72 4.20
N ILE A 191 11.70 -12.28 3.36
CA ILE A 191 12.63 -13.35 3.76
C ILE A 191 13.53 -12.87 4.90
N MET A 192 14.17 -11.70 4.74
CA MET A 192 15.03 -11.11 5.78
C MET A 192 14.30 -10.96 7.12
N GLN A 193 13.09 -10.40 7.12
CA GLN A 193 12.30 -10.24 8.34
C GLN A 193 11.83 -11.58 8.92
N SER A 194 11.44 -12.54 8.09
CA SER A 194 10.99 -13.86 8.56
C SER A 194 12.09 -14.61 9.32
N ALA A 195 13.35 -14.48 8.88
CA ALA A 195 14.50 -15.09 9.55
C ALA A 195 14.67 -14.57 10.99
N SER A 196 14.33 -13.30 11.25
CA SER A 196 14.43 -12.69 12.58
C SER A 196 13.35 -13.16 13.56
N PHE A 197 12.21 -13.67 13.09
CA PHE A 197 11.04 -13.92 13.96
C PHE A 197 10.56 -15.37 14.02
N VAL A 198 10.96 -16.24 13.08
CA VAL A 198 10.51 -17.64 13.02
C VAL A 198 11.51 -18.62 13.65
N GLY A 199 12.81 -18.41 13.47
CA GLY A 199 13.87 -19.18 14.15
C GLY A 199 14.05 -20.65 13.74
N SER A 200 12.99 -21.38 13.34
CA SER A 200 13.08 -22.77 12.87
C SER A 200 11.90 -23.19 11.97
N PHE A 201 12.06 -24.26 11.20
CA PHE A 201 10.97 -24.82 10.37
C PHE A 201 9.81 -25.36 11.23
N GLU A 202 10.12 -25.93 12.41
CA GLU A 202 9.11 -26.39 13.35
C GLU A 202 8.25 -25.23 13.86
N ALA A 203 8.89 -24.11 14.22
CA ALA A 203 8.20 -22.90 14.66
C ALA A 203 7.33 -22.29 13.55
N LEU A 204 7.70 -22.45 12.27
CA LEU A 204 6.90 -22.02 11.13
C LEU A 204 5.56 -22.78 11.03
N LEU A 205 5.53 -24.08 11.32
CA LEU A 205 4.35 -24.92 11.17
C LEU A 205 3.47 -24.97 12.43
N ASN A 206 4.12 -24.90 13.61
CA ASN A 206 3.47 -25.21 14.88
C ASN A 206 3.11 -23.99 15.73
N THR A 207 3.50 -22.77 15.32
CA THR A 207 3.12 -21.54 16.04
C THR A 207 2.04 -20.74 15.30
N ASP A 208 1.24 -19.98 16.04
CA ASP A 208 0.25 -19.08 15.46
C ASP A 208 0.90 -18.00 14.58
N TYR A 209 2.08 -17.53 14.97
CA TYR A 209 2.88 -16.59 14.17
C TYR A 209 3.32 -17.22 12.83
N GLY A 210 3.83 -18.45 12.87
CA GLY A 210 4.23 -19.20 11.70
C GLY A 210 3.07 -19.45 10.73
N ARG A 211 1.91 -19.86 11.24
CA ARG A 211 0.68 -20.02 10.44
C ARG A 211 0.20 -18.72 9.82
N ALA A 212 0.23 -17.61 10.57
CA ALA A 212 -0.10 -16.28 10.04
C ALA A 212 0.89 -15.84 8.93
N LEU A 213 2.17 -16.13 9.09
CA LEU A 213 3.18 -15.89 8.05
C LEU A 213 2.91 -16.73 6.80
N LEU A 214 2.61 -18.03 6.94
CA LEU A 214 2.27 -18.89 5.80
C LEU A 214 1.03 -18.38 5.06
N ALA A 215 0.00 -17.97 5.79
CA ALA A 215 -1.20 -17.36 5.20
C ALA A 215 -0.85 -16.07 4.44
N LYS A 216 -0.05 -15.17 5.03
CA LYS A 216 0.43 -13.94 4.37
C LYS A 216 1.22 -14.26 3.09
N THR A 217 2.09 -15.26 3.12
CA THR A 217 2.89 -15.68 1.95
C THR A 217 2.02 -16.30 0.85
N GLY A 218 1.01 -17.09 1.22
CA GLY A 218 0.03 -17.61 0.27
C GLY A 218 -0.77 -16.50 -0.42
N LEU A 219 -1.25 -15.52 0.36
CA LEU A 219 -1.93 -14.33 -0.20
C LEU A 219 -1.01 -13.52 -1.12
N PHE A 220 0.27 -13.36 -0.76
CA PHE A 220 1.27 -12.73 -1.60
C PHE A 220 1.47 -13.47 -2.93
N ALA A 221 1.51 -14.81 -2.93
CA ALA A 221 1.56 -15.61 -4.16
C ALA A 221 0.31 -15.41 -5.03
N ILE A 222 -0.88 -15.32 -4.42
CA ILE A 222 -2.12 -15.02 -5.15
C ILE A 222 -2.06 -13.63 -5.81
N LEU A 223 -1.53 -12.62 -5.11
CA LEU A 223 -1.34 -11.27 -5.68
C LEU A 223 -0.37 -11.29 -6.88
N ILE A 224 0.72 -12.06 -6.82
CA ILE A 224 1.61 -12.25 -7.96
C ILE A 224 0.85 -12.87 -9.15
N GLY A 225 -0.03 -13.84 -8.88
CA GLY A 225 -0.91 -14.44 -9.90
C GLY A 225 -1.81 -13.42 -10.58
N PHE A 226 -2.43 -12.50 -9.81
CA PHE A 226 -3.20 -11.39 -10.37
C PHE A 226 -2.33 -10.46 -11.24
N GLY A 227 -1.16 -10.06 -10.74
CA GLY A 227 -0.22 -9.23 -11.50
C GLY A 227 0.19 -9.87 -12.83
N ALA A 228 0.48 -11.18 -12.84
CA ALA A 228 0.77 -11.93 -14.05
C ALA A 228 -0.42 -11.95 -15.02
N PHE A 229 -1.64 -12.18 -14.52
CA PHE A 229 -2.86 -12.13 -15.32
C PHE A 229 -3.09 -10.75 -15.96
N HIS A 230 -2.85 -9.66 -15.20
CA HIS A 230 -2.99 -8.30 -15.73
C HIS A 230 -1.94 -7.99 -16.80
N GLN A 231 -0.70 -8.41 -16.59
CA GLN A 231 0.41 -8.15 -17.50
C GLN A 231 0.25 -8.91 -18.83
N PHE A 232 -0.07 -10.21 -18.77
CA PHE A 232 -0.02 -11.09 -19.93
C PHE A 232 -1.36 -11.25 -20.64
N VAL A 233 -2.50 -10.99 -19.97
CA VAL A 233 -3.84 -11.19 -20.57
C VAL A 233 -4.57 -9.87 -20.76
N ILE A 234 -4.75 -9.08 -19.70
CA ILE A 234 -5.58 -7.86 -19.76
C ILE A 234 -4.90 -6.70 -20.48
N GLY A 235 -3.62 -6.44 -20.16
CA GLY A 235 -2.86 -5.31 -20.72
C GLY A 235 -2.86 -5.30 -22.26
N PRO A 236 -2.48 -6.41 -22.93
CA PRO A 236 -2.54 -6.50 -24.39
C PRO A 236 -3.93 -6.22 -24.98
N GLN A 237 -5.00 -6.70 -24.35
CA GLN A 237 -6.37 -6.50 -24.84
C GLN A 237 -6.82 -5.04 -24.75
N LEU A 238 -6.43 -4.31 -23.69
CA LEU A 238 -6.78 -2.89 -23.52
C LEU A 238 -6.08 -1.98 -24.56
N ARG A 239 -4.92 -2.39 -25.08
CA ARG A 239 -4.20 -1.62 -26.12
C ARG A 239 -4.80 -1.73 -27.50
N ALA A 240 -5.53 -2.81 -27.79
CA ALA A 240 -6.18 -3.03 -29.08
C ALA A 240 -7.43 -2.15 -29.31
N TRP A 241 -7.69 -1.17 -28.43
CA TRP A 241 -8.90 -0.34 -28.39
C TRP A 241 -9.34 0.27 -29.72
N ARG A 242 -8.40 0.77 -30.53
CA ARG A 242 -8.74 1.38 -31.83
C ARG A 242 -9.09 0.36 -32.91
N ALA A 243 -8.60 -0.87 -32.80
CA ALA A 243 -8.90 -1.94 -33.74
C ALA A 243 -10.19 -2.67 -33.36
N GLN A 244 -10.52 -2.77 -32.07
CA GLN A 244 -11.67 -3.54 -31.57
C GLN A 244 -12.25 -2.92 -30.27
N ALA A 245 -13.10 -1.89 -30.42
CA ALA A 245 -13.65 -1.16 -29.28
C ALA A 245 -14.48 -2.02 -28.31
N GLN A 246 -15.21 -3.02 -28.83
CA GLN A 246 -16.06 -3.90 -28.01
C GLN A 246 -15.23 -4.86 -27.14
N SER A 247 -14.22 -5.53 -27.70
CA SER A 247 -13.38 -6.47 -26.95
C SER A 247 -12.56 -5.76 -25.88
N SER A 248 -12.12 -4.53 -26.15
CA SER A 248 -11.42 -3.69 -25.17
C SER A 248 -12.30 -3.25 -24.01
N TYR A 249 -13.59 -3.00 -24.25
CA TYR A 249 -14.55 -2.69 -23.19
C TYR A 249 -14.83 -3.90 -22.29
N GLU A 250 -14.94 -5.10 -22.88
CA GLU A 250 -15.07 -6.34 -22.10
C GLU A 250 -13.83 -6.64 -21.27
N ALA A 251 -12.63 -6.40 -21.83
CA ALA A 251 -11.38 -6.49 -21.10
C ALA A 251 -11.36 -5.55 -19.90
N ALA A 252 -11.84 -4.30 -20.04
CA ALA A 252 -11.96 -3.37 -18.92
C ALA A 252 -12.98 -3.81 -17.86
N ARG A 253 -14.07 -4.48 -18.26
CA ARG A 253 -15.05 -5.06 -17.32
C ARG A 253 -14.47 -6.24 -16.54
N ARG A 254 -13.72 -7.12 -17.22
CA ARG A 254 -12.97 -8.22 -16.57
C ARG A 254 -11.91 -7.66 -15.64
N PHE A 255 -11.19 -6.62 -16.08
CA PHE A 255 -10.21 -5.93 -15.26
C PHE A 255 -10.83 -5.34 -14.00
N ARG A 256 -12.04 -4.76 -14.05
CA ARG A 256 -12.75 -4.27 -12.85
C ARG A 256 -12.96 -5.36 -11.80
N VAL A 257 -13.43 -6.53 -12.20
CA VAL A 257 -13.67 -7.63 -11.25
C VAL A 257 -12.34 -8.13 -10.71
N SER A 258 -11.34 -8.31 -11.59
CA SER A 258 -10.03 -8.82 -11.21
C SER A 258 -9.26 -7.85 -10.29
N ILE A 259 -9.24 -6.55 -10.58
CA ILE A 259 -8.56 -5.55 -9.73
C ILE A 259 -9.27 -5.36 -8.39
N ALA A 260 -10.61 -5.53 -8.35
CA ALA A 260 -11.36 -5.49 -7.09
C ALA A 260 -11.06 -6.72 -6.23
N ALA A 261 -10.95 -7.90 -6.84
CA ALA A 261 -10.52 -9.12 -6.16
C ALA A 261 -9.08 -9.00 -5.67
N GLU A 262 -8.16 -8.48 -6.49
CA GLU A 262 -6.77 -8.23 -6.10
C GLU A 262 -6.69 -7.22 -4.94
N ALA A 263 -7.47 -6.14 -4.98
CA ALA A 263 -7.56 -5.17 -3.87
C ALA A 263 -8.06 -5.83 -2.57
N ALA A 264 -9.05 -6.73 -2.66
CA ALA A 264 -9.54 -7.48 -1.51
C ALA A 264 -8.46 -8.43 -0.94
N VAL A 265 -7.74 -9.15 -1.79
CA VAL A 265 -6.60 -9.99 -1.38
C VAL A 265 -5.48 -9.13 -0.76
N GLY A 266 -5.22 -7.94 -1.30
CA GLY A 266 -4.29 -6.97 -0.73
C GLY A 266 -4.72 -6.53 0.66
N ALA A 267 -5.99 -6.22 0.87
CA ALA A 267 -6.56 -5.88 2.16
C ALA A 267 -6.43 -7.04 3.18
N LEU A 268 -6.68 -8.28 2.75
CA LEU A 268 -6.48 -9.48 3.57
C LEU A 268 -5.00 -9.71 3.91
N THR A 269 -4.09 -9.42 2.97
CA THR A 269 -2.64 -9.50 3.20
C THR A 269 -2.19 -8.51 4.26
N LEU A 270 -2.73 -7.28 4.25
CA LEU A 270 -2.51 -6.30 5.31
C LEU A 270 -3.11 -6.75 6.65
N ALA A 271 -4.24 -7.46 6.64
CA ALA A 271 -4.86 -8.01 7.86
C ALA A 271 -4.01 -9.12 8.47
N ALA A 272 -3.48 -10.03 7.63
CA ALA A 272 -2.52 -11.04 8.06
C ALA A 272 -1.25 -10.39 8.65
N ALA A 273 -0.72 -9.35 8.00
CA ALA A 273 0.43 -8.60 8.52
C ALA A 273 0.10 -7.92 9.87
N ALA A 274 -1.08 -7.31 10.01
CA ALA A 274 -1.53 -6.72 11.27
C ALA A 274 -1.66 -7.77 12.38
N ALA A 275 -2.19 -8.96 12.08
CA ALA A 275 -2.30 -10.06 13.03
C ALA A 275 -0.93 -10.50 13.58
N MET A 276 0.06 -10.63 12.71
CA MET A 276 1.44 -10.98 13.10
C MET A 276 2.05 -9.98 14.10
N THR A 277 1.64 -8.71 14.07
CA THR A 277 2.13 -7.69 15.02
C THR A 277 1.42 -7.69 16.37
N VAL A 278 0.35 -8.49 16.53
CA VAL A 278 -0.34 -8.72 17.81
C VAL A 278 0.05 -10.08 18.40
N LEU A 279 0.31 -11.09 17.57
CA LEU A 279 0.75 -12.43 18.00
C LEU A 279 2.15 -12.42 18.62
N PRO A 280 2.46 -13.26 19.63
CA PRO A 280 3.83 -13.46 20.10
C PRO A 280 4.75 -13.89 18.93
N ALA A 281 6.00 -13.43 18.93
CA ALA A 281 6.97 -13.92 17.96
C ALA A 281 7.24 -15.42 18.18
N ALA A 282 7.44 -16.17 17.11
CA ALA A 282 7.68 -17.62 17.21
C ALA A 282 9.06 -17.93 17.83
N ASN A 283 10.04 -17.08 17.56
CA ASN A 283 11.32 -17.06 18.27
C ASN A 283 11.41 -15.76 19.09
N PRO A 284 11.30 -15.81 20.42
CA PRO A 284 11.43 -14.62 21.26
C PRO A 284 12.86 -14.03 21.28
N GLY A 285 13.85 -14.70 20.68
CA GLY A 285 15.26 -14.38 20.88
C GLY A 285 15.74 -14.87 22.26
N PRO A 286 17.05 -14.86 22.52
CA PRO A 286 17.59 -15.08 23.86
C PRO A 286 17.18 -13.98 24.85
#